data_AF-A0A4Q3W6D6-F1
#
_entry.id   AF-A0A4Q3W6D6-F1
#
_cell.length_a   1.000
_cell.length_b   1.000
_cell.length_c   1.000
_cell.angle_alpha   90.00
_cell.angle_beta   90.00
_cell.angle_gamma   90.00
#
_symmetry.space_group_name_H-M   'P 1'
#
loop_
_entity.id
_entity.type
_entity.pdbx_description
1 polymer ?
#
loop_
_entity_poly.entity_id
_entity_poly.type
_entity_poly.pdbx_seq_one_letter_code
_entity_poly.pdbx_strand_id
1 'polypeptide(L)'
;GVKNNLFKECQGGVVLRHGDNNTVENNIFLGNYKEGTGGVRVINKGQWVVNNFFYACRGIDFRSPLSVMNGIPNSPAHRYVQVTDAVIANNTFYDCAAASFCEGSDAERTLPPANVFMANNIFFNSKDSVIYKTADDISGFSFIRNSVSNDVPQQLASGFIKQSLPVKKTGIAPLPGQLYSKTQTIPDSLQKVAMQRLNHRLSYAAGFGDLSLMKTVHTNATKNTGAKWWKPEPIPRDHKLAAASCATAAEVYKELEHGNPVLIILTAKEYTLNKPFTISSRVLITSHNETVRFNTGKIPAVFMINGGGALTIENLSADGAGVKANSFVCSDTSGPANHFNFVVSGSAIRNFDKTNGCENIFRGHKSTVADSIVLRNNIFSSNNTNTIMMADEKDDKGYYNAEKIFITHNNFNNQTGVLLNVYRGGNDESTMGPQLLFSHNKISDCRTVDNSSLLLLTGVQQTAIFSNNFSQSNAGSALITYKDIVRARHLLEKNTMDGSGRVVENGFVVKRENVVDGK
;
A
#
# COMPACT_ATOMS: atom_id res chain seq x y z
N GLY A 1 -14.09 -21.66 13.41
CA GLY A 1 -12.66 -21.42 13.70
C GLY A 1 -11.85 -21.52 12.43
N VAL A 2 -10.66 -20.91 12.39
CA VAL A 2 -9.75 -20.90 11.23
C VAL A 2 -8.53 -21.73 11.60
N LYS A 3 -8.39 -22.93 11.02
CA LYS A 3 -7.32 -23.85 11.41
C LYS A 3 -6.56 -24.46 10.24
N ASN A 4 -5.27 -24.69 10.43
CA ASN A 4 -4.39 -25.42 9.50
C ASN A 4 -4.28 -24.79 8.09
N ASN A 5 -4.35 -23.47 7.99
CA ASN A 5 -4.23 -22.73 6.73
C ASN A 5 -2.82 -22.18 6.51
N LEU A 6 -2.45 -22.01 5.24
CA LEU A 6 -1.27 -21.25 4.81
C LEU A 6 -1.71 -19.90 4.24
N PHE A 7 -1.21 -18.81 4.81
CA PHE A 7 -1.32 -17.46 4.26
C PHE A 7 0.06 -17.04 3.74
N LYS A 8 0.26 -17.06 2.43
CA LYS A 8 1.56 -16.73 1.81
C LYS A 8 1.47 -15.39 1.09
N GLU A 9 2.24 -14.41 1.56
CA GLU A 9 2.35 -13.07 0.96
C GLU A 9 1.01 -12.34 0.76
N CYS A 10 0.03 -12.68 1.59
CA CYS A 10 -1.30 -12.06 1.63
C CYS A 10 -1.23 -10.70 2.34
N GLN A 11 -1.52 -9.61 1.62
CA GLN A 11 -1.62 -8.29 2.22
C GLN A 11 -3.00 -8.17 2.91
N GLY A 12 -3.01 -8.08 4.24
CA GLY A 12 -4.22 -8.23 5.05
C GLY A 12 -4.02 -9.22 6.21
N GLY A 13 -5.11 -9.76 6.77
CA GLY A 13 -5.04 -10.70 7.88
C GLY A 13 -6.37 -11.40 8.18
N VAL A 14 -6.34 -12.39 9.07
CA VAL A 14 -7.53 -13.04 9.62
C VAL A 14 -8.15 -12.11 10.66
N VAL A 15 -9.31 -11.54 10.33
CA VAL A 15 -9.99 -10.59 11.21
C VAL A 15 -11.16 -11.28 11.90
N LEU A 16 -11.10 -11.36 13.23
CA LEU A 16 -12.23 -11.78 14.08
C LEU A 16 -13.20 -10.60 14.24
N ARG A 17 -13.79 -10.15 13.12
CA ARG A 17 -14.43 -8.82 13.00
C ARG A 17 -15.66 -8.67 13.87
N HIS A 18 -16.52 -9.68 13.88
CA HIS A 18 -17.72 -9.82 14.69
C HIS A 18 -17.86 -11.28 15.13
N GLY A 19 -18.65 -11.49 16.20
CA GLY A 19 -18.89 -12.80 16.77
C GLY A 19 -17.83 -13.20 17.81
N ASP A 20 -18.28 -13.93 18.82
CA ASP A 20 -17.49 -14.31 19.99
C ASP A 20 -16.97 -15.75 19.88
N ASN A 21 -16.00 -16.10 20.72
CA ASN A 21 -15.58 -17.49 20.96
C ASN A 21 -15.02 -18.22 19.72
N ASN A 22 -14.35 -17.51 18.81
CA ASN A 22 -13.68 -18.12 17.66
C ASN A 22 -12.26 -18.60 18.01
N THR A 23 -11.80 -19.66 17.34
CA THR A 23 -10.44 -20.17 17.47
C THR A 23 -9.69 -20.05 16.14
N VAL A 24 -8.51 -19.43 16.18
CA VAL A 24 -7.51 -19.37 15.10
C VAL A 24 -6.30 -20.20 15.53
N GLU A 25 -6.08 -21.36 14.90
CA GLU A 25 -5.11 -22.33 15.41
C GLU A 25 -4.33 -23.08 14.32
N ASN A 26 -3.05 -23.39 14.57
CA ASN A 26 -2.21 -24.19 13.68
C ASN A 26 -2.03 -23.59 12.27
N ASN A 27 -2.22 -22.28 12.11
CA ASN A 27 -2.04 -21.61 10.82
C ASN A 27 -0.59 -21.13 10.64
N ILE A 28 -0.17 -21.05 9.38
CA ILE A 28 1.17 -20.61 8.96
C ILE A 28 1.02 -19.33 8.12
N PHE A 29 1.58 -18.22 8.59
CA PHE A 29 1.62 -16.94 7.88
C PHE A 29 3.06 -16.71 7.39
N LEU A 30 3.26 -16.78 6.08
CA LEU A 30 4.55 -16.52 5.43
C LEU A 30 4.49 -15.14 4.75
N GLY A 31 4.83 -14.09 5.49
CA GLY A 31 4.83 -12.72 4.99
C GLY A 31 5.99 -12.41 4.06
N ASN A 32 7.12 -13.11 4.19
CA ASN A 32 8.33 -12.95 3.34
C ASN A 32 8.78 -11.50 3.16
N TYR A 33 8.63 -10.67 4.18
CA TYR A 33 8.95 -9.24 4.17
C TYR A 33 8.11 -8.39 3.21
N LYS A 34 7.04 -8.94 2.61
CA LYS A 34 6.13 -8.18 1.77
C LYS A 34 5.31 -7.21 2.62
N GLU A 35 5.32 -5.93 2.25
CA GLU A 35 4.58 -4.87 2.92
C GLU A 35 3.08 -5.21 3.07
N GLY A 36 2.48 -4.90 4.22
CA GLY A 36 1.06 -5.12 4.46
C GLY A 36 0.67 -6.56 4.78
N THR A 37 1.62 -7.50 4.78
CA THR A 37 1.36 -8.87 5.23
C THR A 37 1.12 -8.91 6.73
N GLY A 38 -0.12 -9.14 7.13
CA GLY A 38 -0.53 -9.16 8.53
C GLY A 38 -0.62 -10.57 9.10
N GLY A 39 -1.38 -10.68 10.18
CA GLY A 39 -1.65 -11.95 10.85
C GLY A 39 -3.07 -12.01 11.35
N VAL A 40 -3.26 -11.87 12.66
CA VAL A 40 -4.59 -11.99 13.29
C VAL A 40 -5.01 -10.69 13.98
N ARG A 41 -6.21 -10.19 13.66
CA ARG A 41 -6.84 -9.07 14.36
C ARG A 41 -7.96 -9.58 15.27
N VAL A 42 -7.83 -9.30 16.56
CA VAL A 42 -8.69 -9.75 17.66
C VAL A 42 -9.62 -8.61 18.07
N ILE A 43 -10.93 -8.86 17.97
CA ILE A 43 -12.04 -8.00 18.42
C ILE A 43 -13.05 -8.93 19.10
N ASN A 44 -13.93 -8.38 19.93
CA ASN A 44 -15.02 -9.11 20.61
C ASN A 44 -14.50 -10.15 21.62
N LYS A 45 -15.41 -10.96 22.18
CA LYS A 45 -15.17 -11.74 23.38
C LYS A 45 -14.65 -13.15 23.08
N GLY A 46 -13.88 -13.69 24.02
CA GLY A 46 -13.52 -15.09 24.09
C GLY A 46 -12.66 -15.60 22.94
N GLN A 47 -11.93 -14.76 22.22
CA GLN A 47 -11.16 -15.19 21.04
C GLN A 47 -9.91 -15.99 21.41
N TRP A 48 -9.62 -17.07 20.69
CA TRP A 48 -8.43 -17.89 20.92
C TRP A 48 -7.52 -17.85 19.69
N VAL A 49 -6.27 -17.41 19.85
CA VAL A 49 -5.23 -17.39 18.83
C VAL A 49 -4.09 -18.27 19.33
N VAL A 50 -4.05 -19.53 18.89
CA VAL A 50 -3.22 -20.57 19.53
C VAL A 50 -2.35 -21.32 18.53
N ASN A 51 -1.06 -21.50 18.86
CA ASN A 51 -0.15 -22.33 18.07
C ASN A 51 -0.09 -21.96 16.58
N ASN A 52 -0.07 -20.66 16.27
CA ASN A 52 0.15 -20.16 14.91
C ASN A 52 1.61 -19.73 14.72
N PHE A 53 2.10 -19.83 13.49
CA PHE A 53 3.43 -19.37 13.11
C PHE A 53 3.33 -18.18 12.16
N PHE A 54 3.99 -17.08 12.51
CA PHE A 54 4.08 -15.87 11.72
C PHE A 54 5.55 -15.62 11.37
N TYR A 55 5.83 -15.51 10.08
CA TYR A 55 7.19 -15.27 9.58
C TYR A 55 7.22 -14.06 8.68
N ALA A 56 8.06 -13.08 9.02
CA ALA A 56 8.34 -11.95 8.14
C ALA A 56 7.08 -11.16 7.75
N CYS A 57 6.06 -11.13 8.61
CA CYS A 57 4.86 -10.31 8.43
C CYS A 57 5.18 -8.83 8.67
N ARG A 58 4.79 -7.94 7.75
CA ARG A 58 5.17 -6.51 7.73
C ARG A 58 3.98 -5.55 7.75
N GLY A 59 2.78 -6.05 8.04
CA GLY A 59 1.63 -5.20 8.31
C GLY A 59 1.82 -4.44 9.63
N ILE A 60 1.08 -3.34 9.76
CA ILE A 60 1.09 -2.43 10.91
C ILE A 60 -0.34 -2.03 11.26
N ASP A 61 -0.52 -1.46 12.43
CA ASP A 61 -1.80 -0.97 12.95
C ASP A 61 -2.87 -2.10 12.90
N PHE A 62 -3.99 -1.89 12.19
CA PHE A 62 -5.03 -2.92 12.00
C PHE A 62 -4.56 -4.19 11.26
N ARG A 63 -3.42 -4.11 10.57
CA ARG A 63 -2.81 -5.21 9.82
C ARG A 63 -1.56 -5.75 10.51
N SER A 64 -1.27 -5.36 11.75
CA SER A 64 -0.13 -5.93 12.50
C SER A 64 -0.17 -7.47 12.52
N PRO A 65 0.98 -8.15 12.65
CA PRO A 65 1.04 -9.62 12.74
C PRO A 65 0.15 -10.16 13.87
N LEU A 66 -0.01 -9.37 14.93
CA LEU A 66 -1.06 -9.50 15.92
C LEU A 66 -1.61 -8.09 16.22
N SER A 67 -2.92 -7.90 16.12
CA SER A 67 -3.60 -6.65 16.47
C SER A 67 -4.73 -6.94 17.46
N VAL A 68 -4.67 -6.38 18.66
CA VAL A 68 -5.72 -6.50 19.69
C VAL A 68 -6.37 -5.13 19.85
N MET A 69 -7.63 -5.02 19.44
CA MET A 69 -8.33 -3.74 19.27
C MET A 69 -8.94 -3.22 20.58
N ASN A 70 -9.04 -1.88 20.69
CA ASN A 70 -9.97 -1.24 21.62
C ASN A 70 -11.43 -1.41 21.16
N GLY A 71 -12.36 -1.38 22.11
CA GLY A 71 -13.80 -1.43 21.87
C GLY A 71 -14.50 -0.09 22.08
N ILE A 72 -15.75 -0.04 21.65
CA ILE A 72 -16.66 1.11 21.82
C ILE A 72 -17.64 0.80 22.96
N PRO A 73 -17.85 1.71 23.92
CA PRO A 73 -18.90 1.57 24.93
C PRO A 73 -20.28 1.37 24.29
N ASN A 74 -21.04 0.37 24.75
CA ASN A 74 -22.34 0.03 24.19
C ASN A 74 -22.33 -0.11 22.66
N SER A 75 -21.25 -0.70 22.12
CA SER A 75 -21.03 -0.82 20.68
C SER A 75 -22.24 -1.46 19.97
N PRO A 76 -22.78 -0.83 18.90
CA PRO A 76 -23.74 -1.50 18.05
C PRO A 76 -23.10 -2.67 17.31
N ALA A 77 -23.93 -3.61 16.81
CA ALA A 77 -23.49 -4.88 16.26
C ALA A 77 -22.49 -4.76 15.08
N HIS A 78 -22.54 -3.67 14.32
CA HIS A 78 -21.68 -3.43 13.15
C HIS A 78 -20.38 -2.66 13.49
N ARG A 79 -20.18 -2.26 14.75
CA ARG A 79 -18.97 -1.55 15.22
C ARG A 79 -18.03 -2.49 15.97
N TYR A 80 -17.20 -1.98 16.88
CA TYR A 80 -16.13 -2.72 17.55
C TYR A 80 -16.50 -3.00 19.01
N VAL A 81 -16.79 -4.26 19.35
CA VAL A 81 -17.01 -4.69 20.74
C VAL A 81 -15.66 -4.90 21.44
N GLN A 82 -15.58 -4.52 22.71
CA GLN A 82 -14.42 -4.71 23.56
C GLN A 82 -13.88 -6.14 23.50
N VAL A 83 -12.56 -6.28 23.39
CA VAL A 83 -11.90 -7.56 23.54
C VAL A 83 -11.96 -7.97 25.01
N THR A 84 -12.65 -9.07 25.31
CA THR A 84 -12.63 -9.69 26.64
C THR A 84 -12.31 -11.17 26.57
N ASP A 85 -11.72 -11.74 27.61
CA ASP A 85 -11.59 -13.20 27.80
C ASP A 85 -10.80 -13.92 26.68
N ALA A 86 -9.89 -13.20 26.02
CA ALA A 86 -9.12 -13.72 24.90
C ALA A 86 -7.89 -14.52 25.37
N VAL A 87 -7.51 -15.54 24.60
CA VAL A 87 -6.31 -16.36 24.86
C VAL A 87 -5.42 -16.36 23.63
N ILE A 88 -4.22 -15.80 23.79
CA ILE A 88 -3.20 -15.69 22.75
C ILE A 88 -1.99 -16.49 23.21
N ALA A 89 -1.89 -17.75 22.79
CA ALA A 89 -0.94 -18.68 23.38
C ALA A 89 -0.13 -19.52 22.39
N ASN A 90 1.11 -19.85 22.74
CA ASN A 90 1.98 -20.73 21.97
C ASN A 90 2.19 -20.30 20.51
N ASN A 91 2.03 -19.02 20.17
CA ASN A 91 2.32 -18.54 18.82
C ASN A 91 3.80 -18.18 18.70
N THR A 92 4.36 -18.28 17.49
CA THR A 92 5.70 -17.79 17.19
C THR A 92 5.63 -16.67 16.16
N PHE A 93 6.17 -15.51 16.51
CA PHE A 93 6.38 -14.36 15.64
C PHE A 93 7.87 -14.26 15.34
N TYR A 94 8.28 -14.66 14.14
CA TYR A 94 9.67 -14.65 13.70
C TYR A 94 9.90 -13.52 12.70
N ASP A 95 10.83 -12.61 13.03
CA ASP A 95 11.10 -11.37 12.29
C ASP A 95 9.79 -10.75 11.83
N CYS A 96 8.86 -10.47 12.73
CA CYS A 96 7.59 -9.83 12.42
C CYS A 96 7.62 -8.36 12.85
N ALA A 97 6.90 -7.49 12.14
CA ALA A 97 6.64 -6.14 12.62
C ALA A 97 5.95 -6.21 14.00
N ALA A 98 6.02 -5.12 14.75
CA ALA A 98 5.49 -5.08 16.11
C ALA A 98 4.00 -5.48 16.15
N ALA A 99 3.62 -6.27 17.16
CA ALA A 99 2.22 -6.44 17.51
C ALA A 99 1.61 -5.11 17.97
N SER A 100 0.31 -4.92 17.78
CA SER A 100 -0.42 -3.74 18.25
C SER A 100 -1.37 -4.12 19.37
N PHE A 101 -1.19 -3.53 20.55
CA PHE A 101 -2.11 -3.66 21.68
C PHE A 101 -2.93 -2.38 21.86
N CYS A 102 -4.21 -2.57 22.18
CA CYS A 102 -5.19 -1.50 22.32
C CYS A 102 -5.39 -0.69 21.02
N GLU A 103 -5.20 -1.36 19.88
CA GLU A 103 -5.17 -0.74 18.57
C GLU A 103 -6.49 -0.03 18.23
N GLY A 104 -6.40 1.11 17.55
CA GLY A 104 -7.55 1.95 17.23
C GLY A 104 -8.10 2.77 18.40
N SER A 105 -7.46 2.80 19.57
CA SER A 105 -7.88 3.67 20.68
C SER A 105 -8.03 5.13 20.22
N ASP A 106 -9.19 5.71 20.50
CA ASP A 106 -9.53 7.09 20.21
C ASP A 106 -10.77 7.55 21.00
N ALA A 107 -11.28 8.74 20.67
CA ALA A 107 -12.45 9.32 21.32
C ALA A 107 -13.74 8.49 21.22
N GLU A 108 -13.83 7.53 20.28
CA GLU A 108 -14.96 6.59 20.17
C GLU A 108 -14.61 5.22 20.76
N ARG A 109 -13.42 4.69 20.45
CA ARG A 109 -12.91 3.39 20.87
C ARG A 109 -12.18 3.49 22.21
N THR A 110 -12.93 3.76 23.28
CA THR A 110 -12.38 4.06 24.62
C THR A 110 -12.28 2.88 25.59
N LEU A 111 -12.65 1.66 25.19
CA LEU A 111 -12.59 0.48 26.06
C LEU A 111 -11.34 -0.37 25.77
N PRO A 112 -10.30 -0.33 26.62
CA PRO A 112 -9.14 -1.20 26.47
C PRO A 112 -9.50 -2.69 26.64
N PRO A 113 -8.73 -3.62 26.07
CA PRO A 113 -8.94 -5.06 26.25
C PRO A 113 -8.93 -5.47 27.74
N ALA A 114 -9.77 -6.42 28.12
CA ALA A 114 -9.87 -6.92 29.50
C ALA A 114 -9.77 -8.45 29.58
N ASN A 115 -9.17 -8.97 30.64
CA ASN A 115 -9.01 -10.42 30.86
C ASN A 115 -8.37 -11.16 29.65
N VAL A 116 -7.29 -10.61 29.10
CA VAL A 116 -6.56 -11.20 27.96
C VAL A 116 -5.36 -12.00 28.47
N PHE A 117 -5.34 -13.31 28.24
CA PHE A 117 -4.21 -14.17 28.56
C PHE A 117 -3.26 -14.27 27.37
N MET A 118 -2.03 -13.79 27.54
CA MET A 118 -1.00 -13.89 26.52
C MET A 118 0.17 -14.73 27.03
N ALA A 119 0.17 -16.02 26.66
CA ALA A 119 0.99 -17.02 27.33
C ALA A 119 1.89 -17.82 26.40
N ASN A 120 3.15 -18.05 26.80
CA ASN A 120 4.08 -18.94 26.12
C ASN A 120 4.26 -18.63 24.62
N ASN A 121 4.16 -17.36 24.19
CA ASN A 121 4.48 -17.01 22.80
C ASN A 121 6.00 -16.84 22.62
N ILE A 122 6.50 -16.92 21.39
CA ILE A 122 7.86 -16.52 21.02
C ILE A 122 7.81 -15.27 20.13
N PHE A 123 8.60 -14.26 20.48
CA PHE A 123 8.92 -13.09 19.67
C PHE A 123 10.42 -13.13 19.33
N PHE A 124 10.74 -13.65 18.16
CA PHE A 124 12.10 -13.63 17.65
C PHE A 124 12.24 -12.48 16.67
N ASN A 125 13.16 -11.56 16.90
CA ASN A 125 13.46 -10.50 15.95
C ASN A 125 14.96 -10.26 15.88
N SER A 126 15.47 -10.17 14.66
CA SER A 126 16.87 -9.87 14.31
C SER A 126 17.04 -8.53 13.62
N LYS A 127 15.94 -7.83 13.31
CA LYS A 127 15.94 -6.61 12.49
C LYS A 127 15.28 -5.42 13.17
N ASP A 128 14.09 -5.63 13.75
CA ASP A 128 13.33 -4.55 14.36
C ASP A 128 13.64 -4.45 15.86
N SER A 129 13.68 -3.21 16.33
CA SER A 129 13.97 -2.91 17.73
C SER A 129 12.77 -3.05 18.66
N VAL A 130 11.56 -3.20 18.10
CA VAL A 130 10.27 -3.17 18.81
C VAL A 130 9.44 -4.39 18.41
N ILE A 131 8.92 -5.13 19.39
CA ILE A 131 8.09 -6.34 19.18
C ILE A 131 6.61 -6.12 19.48
N TYR A 132 6.26 -5.08 20.24
CA TYR A 132 4.87 -4.64 20.40
C TYR A 132 4.78 -3.12 20.62
N LYS A 133 3.66 -2.53 20.24
CA LYS A 133 3.25 -1.15 20.53
C LYS A 133 1.96 -1.16 21.34
N THR A 134 1.74 -0.09 22.10
CA THR A 134 0.55 0.11 22.94
C THR A 134 -0.08 1.44 22.61
N ALA A 135 -1.39 1.46 22.37
CA ALA A 135 -2.14 2.70 22.13
C ALA A 135 -3.03 3.13 23.32
N ASP A 136 -3.14 2.30 24.36
CA ASP A 136 -3.94 2.54 25.57
C ASP A 136 -3.42 1.69 26.75
N ASP A 137 -4.12 1.71 27.89
CA ASP A 137 -3.85 0.88 29.05
C ASP A 137 -3.85 -0.63 28.71
N ILE A 138 -2.79 -1.31 29.15
CA ILE A 138 -2.59 -2.76 28.96
C ILE A 138 -2.78 -3.56 30.26
N SER A 139 -3.33 -2.94 31.32
CA SER A 139 -3.58 -3.60 32.61
C SER A 139 -4.52 -4.82 32.50
N GLY A 140 -5.37 -4.86 31.48
CA GLY A 140 -6.24 -6.01 31.18
C GLY A 140 -5.52 -7.22 30.59
N PHE A 141 -4.22 -7.13 30.29
CA PHE A 141 -3.42 -8.24 29.80
C PHE A 141 -2.66 -8.95 30.93
N SER A 142 -2.77 -10.28 30.96
CA SER A 142 -1.91 -11.17 31.74
C SER A 142 -0.85 -11.78 30.83
N PHE A 143 0.36 -11.22 30.86
CA PHE A 143 1.52 -11.76 30.11
C PHE A 143 2.20 -12.86 30.92
N ILE A 144 2.35 -14.04 30.32
CA ILE A 144 2.88 -15.23 31.02
C ILE A 144 3.94 -15.90 30.13
N ARG A 145 5.22 -15.75 30.48
CA ARG A 145 6.34 -16.47 29.85
C ARG A 145 6.45 -16.30 28.33
N ASN A 146 6.20 -15.09 27.82
CA ASN A 146 6.45 -14.78 26.43
C ASN A 146 7.96 -14.64 26.21
N SER A 147 8.54 -15.50 25.39
CA SER A 147 9.97 -15.53 25.12
C SER A 147 10.34 -14.49 24.08
N VAL A 148 11.43 -13.77 24.27
CA VAL A 148 11.94 -12.76 23.33
C VAL A 148 13.40 -13.01 23.02
N SER A 149 13.86 -12.84 21.78
CA SER A 149 15.29 -12.92 21.46
C SER A 149 16.08 -11.81 22.17
N ASN A 150 17.30 -12.14 22.63
CA ASN A 150 18.14 -11.21 23.40
C ASN A 150 18.43 -9.88 22.71
N ASP A 151 18.51 -9.89 21.38
CA ASP A 151 18.92 -8.73 20.59
C ASP A 151 17.84 -7.62 20.51
N VAL A 152 16.62 -7.89 20.98
CA VAL A 152 15.55 -6.88 21.01
C VAL A 152 15.87 -5.85 22.10
N PRO A 153 16.11 -4.56 21.78
CA PRO A 153 16.47 -3.54 22.76
C PRO A 153 15.27 -3.02 23.57
N GLN A 154 14.04 -3.19 23.08
CA GLN A 154 12.82 -2.73 23.76
C GLN A 154 12.78 -3.15 25.25
N GLN A 155 12.36 -2.22 26.11
CA GLN A 155 11.98 -2.51 27.50
C GLN A 155 10.62 -3.22 27.50
N LEU A 156 10.54 -4.37 28.18
CA LEU A 156 9.40 -5.26 28.09
C LEU A 156 8.55 -5.23 29.36
N ALA A 157 7.24 -5.37 29.21
CA ALA A 157 6.33 -5.59 30.33
C ALA A 157 6.67 -6.90 31.05
N SER A 158 6.31 -6.97 32.34
CA SER A 158 6.45 -8.20 33.13
C SER A 158 5.76 -9.38 32.44
N GLY A 159 6.37 -10.56 32.49
CA GLY A 159 5.89 -11.75 31.78
C GLY A 159 6.48 -11.97 30.39
N PHE A 160 7.20 -10.99 29.83
CA PHE A 160 8.13 -11.21 28.72
C PHE A 160 9.54 -11.48 29.25
N ILE A 161 10.23 -12.44 28.64
CA ILE A 161 11.54 -12.93 29.10
C ILE A 161 12.49 -12.97 27.91
N LYS A 162 13.55 -12.16 27.98
CA LYS A 162 14.64 -12.21 26.99
C LYS A 162 15.50 -13.45 27.22
N GLN A 163 15.77 -14.19 26.16
CA GLN A 163 16.63 -15.37 26.21
C GLN A 163 17.21 -15.74 24.84
N SER A 164 18.22 -16.60 24.86
CA SER A 164 18.80 -17.17 23.63
C SER A 164 17.85 -18.20 23.03
N LEU A 165 17.53 -18.05 21.74
CA LEU A 165 16.60 -18.89 21.00
C LEU A 165 17.33 -19.44 19.76
N PRO A 166 17.93 -20.64 19.81
CA PRO A 166 18.69 -21.18 18.69
C PRO A 166 17.76 -21.42 17.48
N VAL A 167 18.18 -21.02 16.28
CA VAL A 167 17.33 -21.06 15.09
C VAL A 167 17.66 -22.26 14.21
N LYS A 168 16.64 -23.03 13.83
CA LYS A 168 16.72 -24.13 12.87
C LYS A 168 16.21 -23.69 11.50
N LYS A 169 17.01 -23.89 10.44
CA LYS A 169 16.58 -23.73 9.05
C LYS A 169 15.74 -24.93 8.62
N THR A 170 14.61 -24.71 7.96
CA THR A 170 13.63 -25.78 7.65
C THR A 170 13.30 -25.96 6.17
N GLY A 171 13.81 -25.07 5.30
CA GLY A 171 13.45 -25.01 3.88
C GLY A 171 12.13 -24.27 3.58
N ILE A 172 11.30 -24.00 4.60
CA ILE A 172 10.08 -23.18 4.49
C ILE A 172 10.30 -21.80 5.13
N ALA A 173 10.63 -21.79 6.42
CA ALA A 173 10.97 -20.60 7.18
C ALA A 173 11.89 -20.96 8.36
N PRO A 174 12.71 -20.04 8.89
CA PRO A 174 13.46 -20.29 10.11
C PRO A 174 12.51 -20.56 11.30
N LEU A 175 12.85 -21.55 12.14
CA LEU A 175 12.13 -21.86 13.37
C LEU A 175 13.01 -21.60 14.58
N PRO A 176 12.60 -20.74 15.53
CA PRO A 176 13.30 -20.59 16.79
C PRO A 176 13.07 -21.83 17.67
N GLY A 177 14.07 -22.21 18.44
CA GLY A 177 14.00 -23.31 19.38
C GLY A 177 12.95 -23.03 20.46
N GLN A 178 12.11 -24.02 20.74
CA GLN A 178 11.15 -23.92 21.84
C GLN A 178 11.87 -24.21 23.16
N LEU A 179 11.58 -23.42 24.18
CA LEU A 179 12.04 -23.67 25.53
C LEU A 179 10.89 -24.27 26.34
N TYR A 180 11.20 -25.41 26.97
CA TYR A 180 10.27 -26.16 27.80
C TYR A 180 10.68 -26.00 29.27
N SER A 181 9.73 -25.65 30.12
CA SER A 181 9.95 -25.61 31.57
C SER A 181 8.87 -26.42 32.28
N LYS A 182 9.30 -27.43 33.04
CA LYS A 182 8.43 -28.28 33.88
C LYS A 182 7.95 -27.60 35.16
N THR A 183 8.62 -26.54 35.59
CA THR A 183 8.45 -25.97 36.94
C THR A 183 7.42 -24.84 37.01
N GLN A 184 6.97 -24.31 35.87
CA GLN A 184 6.01 -23.20 35.84
C GLN A 184 4.78 -23.56 34.99
N THR A 185 3.60 -23.41 35.59
CA THR A 185 2.34 -23.94 35.09
C THR A 185 1.50 -22.86 34.40
N ILE A 186 0.93 -23.19 33.24
CA ILE A 186 -0.29 -22.54 32.75
C ILE A 186 -1.40 -22.83 33.78
N PRO A 187 -2.24 -21.86 34.19
CA PRO A 187 -3.28 -22.10 35.17
C PRO A 187 -4.15 -23.31 34.82
N ASP A 188 -4.44 -24.17 35.81
CA ASP A 188 -5.25 -25.38 35.60
C ASP A 188 -6.65 -25.06 35.06
N SER A 189 -7.21 -23.92 35.47
CA SER A 189 -8.46 -23.38 34.93
C SER A 189 -8.37 -23.16 33.42
N LEU A 190 -7.28 -22.55 32.94
CA LEU A 190 -7.05 -22.31 31.52
C LEU A 190 -6.78 -23.62 30.76
N GLN A 191 -6.05 -24.57 31.37
CA GLN A 191 -5.85 -25.90 30.79
C GLN A 191 -7.15 -26.70 30.68
N LYS A 192 -8.06 -26.59 31.64
CA LYS A 192 -9.38 -27.21 31.59
C LYS A 192 -10.21 -26.64 30.44
N VAL A 193 -10.22 -25.32 30.27
CA VAL A 193 -10.90 -24.67 29.13
C VAL A 193 -10.25 -25.06 27.81
N ALA A 194 -8.92 -25.18 27.76
CA ALA A 194 -8.20 -25.63 26.57
C ALA A 194 -8.61 -27.04 26.16
N MET A 195 -8.67 -27.98 27.11
CA MET A 195 -9.16 -29.33 26.84
C MET A 195 -10.59 -29.32 26.30
N GLN A 196 -11.48 -28.51 26.86
CA GLN A 196 -12.87 -28.42 26.39
C GLN A 196 -12.99 -27.81 24.98
N ARG A 197 -12.18 -26.80 24.68
CA ARG A 197 -12.31 -26.00 23.45
C ARG A 197 -11.45 -26.48 22.28
N LEU A 198 -10.22 -26.91 22.58
CA LEU A 198 -9.24 -27.34 21.59
C LEU A 198 -9.17 -28.87 21.47
N ASN A 199 -9.75 -29.60 22.43
CA ASN A 199 -9.58 -31.05 22.59
C ASN A 199 -8.13 -31.47 22.89
N HIS A 200 -7.30 -30.53 23.34
CA HIS A 200 -5.96 -30.76 23.86
C HIS A 200 -5.53 -29.64 24.82
N ARG A 201 -4.46 -29.87 25.57
CA ARG A 201 -3.86 -28.88 26.47
C ARG A 201 -3.06 -27.84 25.68
N LEU A 202 -2.94 -26.64 26.26
CA LEU A 202 -1.93 -25.68 25.81
C LEU A 202 -0.54 -26.23 26.13
N SER A 203 0.40 -26.08 25.20
CA SER A 203 1.75 -26.56 25.37
C SER A 203 2.50 -25.76 26.44
N TYR A 204 3.29 -26.45 27.28
CA TYR A 204 4.22 -25.80 28.19
C TYR A 204 5.50 -25.31 27.50
N ALA A 205 5.74 -25.76 26.26
CA ALA A 205 6.81 -25.25 25.42
C ALA A 205 6.37 -23.92 24.78
N ALA A 206 7.25 -22.92 24.80
CA ALA A 206 6.95 -21.63 24.20
C ALA A 206 6.91 -21.72 22.67
N GLY A 207 5.97 -20.98 22.07
CA GLY A 207 5.80 -20.77 20.65
C GLY A 207 5.36 -22.00 19.86
N PHE A 208 5.16 -21.78 18.56
CA PHE A 208 5.05 -22.82 17.55
C PHE A 208 6.45 -23.33 17.20
N GLY A 209 6.63 -24.66 17.20
CA GLY A 209 7.88 -25.31 16.79
C GLY A 209 7.71 -26.64 16.06
N ASP A 210 6.48 -27.02 15.72
CA ASP A 210 6.19 -28.29 15.05
C ASP A 210 6.51 -28.23 13.54
N LEU A 211 7.70 -28.71 13.19
CA LEU A 211 8.15 -28.81 11.81
C LEU A 211 7.30 -29.78 10.97
N SER A 212 6.76 -30.83 11.57
CA SER A 212 5.92 -31.81 10.85
C SER A 212 4.59 -31.16 10.45
N LEU A 213 3.97 -30.44 11.37
CA LEU A 213 2.76 -29.67 11.12
C LEU A 213 3.00 -28.57 10.08
N MET A 214 4.09 -27.80 10.19
CA MET A 214 4.44 -26.78 9.19
C MET A 214 4.56 -27.38 7.78
N LYS A 215 5.27 -28.50 7.62
CA LYS A 215 5.42 -29.19 6.34
C LYS A 215 4.08 -29.72 5.82
N THR A 216 3.25 -30.25 6.70
CA THR A 216 1.91 -30.75 6.36
C THR A 216 1.01 -29.63 5.84
N VAL A 217 0.89 -28.53 6.58
CA VAL A 217 0.08 -27.36 6.17
C VAL A 217 0.59 -26.78 4.85
N HIS A 218 1.90 -26.60 4.71
CA HIS A 218 2.50 -26.08 3.49
C HIS A 218 2.25 -27.00 2.28
N THR A 219 2.44 -28.31 2.45
CA THR A 219 2.23 -29.29 1.37
C THR A 219 0.76 -29.34 0.96
N ASN A 220 -0.16 -29.34 1.93
CA ASN A 220 -1.58 -29.32 1.65
C ASN A 220 -1.98 -28.09 0.82
N ALA A 221 -1.54 -26.89 1.24
CA ALA A 221 -1.87 -25.65 0.55
C ALA A 221 -1.19 -25.47 -0.82
N THR A 222 -0.08 -26.17 -1.10
CA THR A 222 0.64 -26.00 -2.37
C THR A 222 0.41 -27.13 -3.36
N LYS A 223 -0.01 -28.30 -2.91
CA LYS A 223 -0.19 -29.50 -3.76
C LYS A 223 -1.58 -30.12 -3.71
N ASN A 224 -2.31 -29.95 -2.61
CA ASN A 224 -3.57 -30.67 -2.36
C ASN A 224 -4.81 -29.77 -2.38
N THR A 225 -4.65 -28.46 -2.56
CA THR A 225 -5.75 -27.49 -2.71
C THR A 225 -5.96 -27.07 -4.16
N GLY A 226 -7.20 -26.70 -4.49
CA GLY A 226 -7.58 -26.26 -5.83
C GLY A 226 -7.96 -27.42 -6.76
N ALA A 227 -8.52 -27.07 -7.91
CA ALA A 227 -8.93 -28.04 -8.91
C ALA A 227 -7.71 -28.49 -9.75
N LYS A 228 -7.39 -29.79 -9.73
CA LYS A 228 -6.22 -30.34 -10.45
C LYS A 228 -6.21 -30.07 -11.95
N TRP A 229 -7.38 -29.87 -12.56
CA TRP A 229 -7.54 -29.59 -13.98
C TRP A 229 -7.27 -28.12 -14.32
N TRP A 230 -7.28 -27.23 -13.34
CA TRP A 230 -7.01 -25.82 -13.54
C TRP A 230 -5.54 -25.53 -13.27
N LYS A 231 -4.88 -24.87 -14.23
CA LYS A 231 -3.52 -24.36 -14.06
C LYS A 231 -3.60 -22.84 -14.08
N PRO A 232 -3.08 -22.14 -13.05
CA PRO A 232 -2.98 -20.69 -13.12
C PRO A 232 -2.12 -20.31 -14.32
N GLU A 233 -2.50 -19.23 -14.99
CA GLU A 233 -1.61 -18.64 -16.00
C GLU A 233 -0.28 -18.29 -15.33
N PRO A 234 0.85 -18.61 -15.96
CA PRO A 234 2.14 -18.22 -15.44
C PRO A 234 2.18 -16.69 -15.33
N ILE A 235 2.56 -16.17 -14.16
CA ILE A 235 2.84 -14.75 -13.99
C ILE A 235 3.84 -14.36 -15.08
N PRO A 236 3.55 -13.37 -15.93
CA PRO A 236 4.45 -12.97 -17.00
C PRO A 236 5.83 -12.66 -16.41
N ARG A 237 6.83 -13.47 -16.77
CA ARG A 237 8.23 -13.12 -16.51
C ARG A 237 8.54 -11.84 -17.30
N ASP A 238 9.57 -11.09 -16.91
CA ASP A 238 10.13 -10.00 -17.73
C ASP A 238 10.59 -10.60 -19.07
N HIS A 239 9.68 -10.66 -20.05
CA HIS A 239 9.99 -11.08 -21.41
C HIS A 239 10.63 -9.89 -22.11
N LYS A 240 11.67 -10.16 -22.89
CA LYS A 240 12.23 -9.16 -23.82
C LYS A 240 11.10 -8.71 -24.74
N LEU A 241 10.79 -7.42 -24.74
CA LEU A 241 9.75 -6.85 -25.61
C LEU A 241 10.20 -6.99 -27.07
N ALA A 242 9.30 -7.46 -27.94
CA ALA A 242 9.51 -7.39 -29.38
C ALA A 242 9.53 -5.92 -29.79
N ALA A 243 10.53 -5.50 -30.55
CA ALA A 243 10.65 -4.12 -31.01
C ALA A 243 9.95 -3.93 -32.35
N ALA A 244 9.15 -2.88 -32.47
CA ALA A 244 8.49 -2.46 -33.70
C ALA A 244 8.78 -0.98 -33.95
N SER A 245 9.38 -0.68 -35.09
CA SER A 245 9.59 0.70 -35.54
C SER A 245 8.37 1.15 -36.35
N CYS A 246 7.65 2.14 -35.85
CA CYS A 246 6.42 2.62 -36.47
C CYS A 246 6.62 4.05 -36.96
N ALA A 247 6.53 4.28 -38.27
CA ALA A 247 6.56 5.57 -38.92
C ALA A 247 5.17 6.25 -38.98
N THR A 248 4.08 5.51 -38.71
CA THR A 248 2.73 6.06 -38.76
C THR A 248 1.86 5.60 -37.59
N ALA A 249 0.77 6.34 -37.30
CA ALA A 249 -0.21 5.93 -36.31
C ALA A 249 -0.91 4.60 -36.68
N ALA A 250 -1.09 4.32 -37.98
CA ALA A 250 -1.66 3.07 -38.48
C ALA A 250 -0.81 1.85 -38.08
N GLU A 251 0.51 1.96 -38.15
CA GLU A 251 1.43 0.91 -37.73
C GLU A 251 1.41 0.72 -36.20
N VAL A 252 1.32 1.81 -35.43
CA VAL A 252 1.14 1.71 -33.98
C VAL A 252 -0.16 0.98 -33.64
N TYR A 253 -1.28 1.32 -34.30
CA TYR A 253 -2.55 0.59 -34.07
C TYR A 253 -2.42 -0.90 -34.37
N LYS A 254 -1.75 -1.26 -35.47
CA LYS A 254 -1.55 -2.66 -35.85
C LYS A 254 -0.78 -3.45 -34.78
N GLU A 255 0.28 -2.86 -34.22
CA GLU A 255 1.04 -3.52 -33.15
C GLU A 255 0.25 -3.66 -31.85
N LEU A 256 -0.56 -2.66 -31.51
CA LEU A 256 -1.42 -2.72 -30.33
C LEU A 256 -2.57 -3.72 -30.48
N GLU A 257 -3.11 -3.90 -31.69
CA GLU A 257 -4.18 -4.86 -31.99
C GLU A 257 -3.72 -6.33 -31.84
N HIS A 258 -2.41 -6.62 -31.91
CA HIS A 258 -1.88 -7.96 -31.63
C HIS A 258 -2.02 -8.37 -30.15
N GLY A 259 -2.11 -7.41 -29.21
CA GLY A 259 -2.28 -7.68 -27.78
C GLY A 259 -1.07 -8.29 -27.05
N ASN A 260 0.07 -8.43 -27.72
CA ASN A 260 1.31 -8.94 -27.10
C ASN A 260 2.11 -7.83 -26.43
N PRO A 261 3.00 -8.14 -25.47
CA PRO A 261 3.96 -7.17 -24.97
C PRO A 261 4.90 -6.65 -26.08
N VAL A 262 5.00 -5.33 -26.24
CA VAL A 262 5.72 -4.72 -27.37
C VAL A 262 6.48 -3.44 -26.97
N LEU A 263 7.63 -3.23 -27.59
CA LEU A 263 8.38 -1.98 -27.60
C LEU A 263 8.08 -1.28 -28.94
N ILE A 264 7.42 -0.13 -28.90
CA ILE A 264 7.10 0.68 -30.06
C ILE A 264 8.08 1.86 -30.11
N ILE A 265 8.84 1.93 -31.21
CA ILE A 265 9.78 3.00 -31.51
C ILE A 265 9.11 3.93 -32.52
N LEU A 266 8.80 5.14 -32.09
CA LEU A 266 8.26 6.19 -32.97
C LEU A 266 9.41 6.77 -33.80
N THR A 267 9.35 6.58 -35.12
CA THR A 267 10.40 7.01 -36.06
C THR A 267 10.04 8.27 -36.84
N ALA A 268 8.77 8.67 -36.87
CA ALA A 268 8.32 9.90 -37.51
C ALA A 268 8.27 11.07 -36.53
N LYS A 269 8.27 12.30 -37.08
CA LYS A 269 8.13 13.53 -36.29
C LYS A 269 6.69 13.86 -35.92
N GLU A 270 5.72 13.22 -36.56
CA GLU A 270 4.31 13.57 -36.44
C GLU A 270 3.41 12.33 -36.54
N TYR A 271 2.44 12.23 -35.63
CA TYR A 271 1.43 11.17 -35.61
C TYR A 271 0.04 11.78 -35.52
N THR A 272 -0.80 11.50 -36.53
CA THR A 272 -2.19 11.96 -36.57
C THR A 272 -3.14 10.82 -36.19
N LEU A 273 -3.95 11.04 -35.16
CA LEU A 273 -4.83 10.04 -34.56
C LEU A 273 -6.30 10.44 -34.70
N ASN A 274 -7.13 9.47 -35.06
CA ASN A 274 -8.60 9.57 -35.04
C ASN A 274 -9.25 8.74 -33.92
N LYS A 275 -8.48 7.88 -33.24
CA LYS A 275 -8.88 7.11 -32.05
C LYS A 275 -7.70 6.98 -31.07
N PRO A 276 -7.91 6.72 -29.77
CA PRO A 276 -6.80 6.51 -28.84
C PRO A 276 -5.92 5.31 -29.22
N PHE A 277 -4.64 5.37 -28.89
CA PHE A 277 -3.80 4.19 -28.76
C PHE A 277 -4.20 3.42 -27.50
N THR A 278 -5.00 2.37 -27.68
CA THR A 278 -5.50 1.54 -26.58
C THR A 278 -4.43 0.56 -26.11
N ILE A 279 -4.12 0.61 -24.81
CA ILE A 279 -3.09 -0.22 -24.17
C ILE A 279 -3.76 -1.30 -23.34
N SER A 280 -3.81 -2.53 -23.87
CA SER A 280 -4.39 -3.71 -23.20
C SER A 280 -3.34 -4.76 -22.81
N SER A 281 -2.06 -4.49 -23.08
CA SER A 281 -0.91 -5.34 -22.76
C SER A 281 0.23 -4.47 -22.20
N ARG A 282 1.41 -5.05 -21.98
CA ARG A 282 2.61 -4.28 -21.61
C ARG A 282 3.21 -3.61 -22.85
N VAL A 283 3.17 -2.29 -22.90
CA VAL A 283 3.66 -1.48 -24.03
C VAL A 283 4.69 -0.49 -23.53
N LEU A 284 5.87 -0.47 -24.18
CA LEU A 284 6.84 0.60 -24.04
C LEU A 284 6.82 1.47 -25.30
N ILE A 285 6.67 2.78 -25.13
CA ILE A 285 6.74 3.78 -26.21
C ILE A 285 8.04 4.57 -26.05
N THR A 286 8.83 4.65 -27.12
CA THR A 286 10.06 5.46 -27.16
C THR A 286 10.25 6.17 -28.51
N SER A 287 11.26 7.03 -28.61
CA SER A 287 11.65 7.74 -29.83
C SER A 287 13.16 7.94 -29.90
N HIS A 288 13.72 8.18 -31.08
CA HIS A 288 15.16 8.43 -31.27
C HIS A 288 15.57 9.89 -30.99
N ASN A 289 15.23 10.43 -29.81
CA ASN A 289 15.57 11.79 -29.36
C ASN A 289 15.04 12.98 -30.19
N GLU A 290 14.30 12.71 -31.28
CA GLU A 290 13.57 13.75 -32.01
C GLU A 290 12.29 14.13 -31.26
N THR A 291 11.84 15.36 -31.44
CA THR A 291 10.53 15.77 -30.93
C THR A 291 9.42 15.17 -31.78
N VAL A 292 8.49 14.48 -31.13
CA VAL A 292 7.33 13.83 -31.74
C VAL A 292 6.08 14.66 -31.45
N ARG A 293 5.45 15.19 -32.49
CA ARG A 293 4.18 15.90 -32.42
C ARG A 293 3.01 14.93 -32.54
N PHE A 294 2.03 15.06 -31.65
CA PHE A 294 0.75 14.35 -31.77
C PHE A 294 -0.32 15.32 -32.26
N ASN A 295 -1.09 14.90 -33.26
CA ASN A 295 -2.27 15.62 -33.73
C ASN A 295 -3.50 14.73 -33.56
N THR A 296 -4.55 15.27 -32.97
CA THR A 296 -5.76 14.48 -32.72
C THR A 296 -7.03 15.24 -33.10
N GLY A 297 -8.08 14.49 -33.40
CA GLY A 297 -9.45 14.99 -33.25
C GLY A 297 -9.86 15.13 -31.78
N LYS A 298 -11.15 15.40 -31.55
CA LYS A 298 -11.76 15.37 -30.22
C LYS A 298 -12.00 13.91 -29.79
N ILE A 299 -10.96 13.30 -29.23
CA ILE A 299 -10.98 11.92 -28.71
C ILE A 299 -10.69 11.93 -27.19
N PRO A 300 -10.93 10.83 -26.46
CA PRO A 300 -10.69 10.81 -25.01
C PRO A 300 -9.22 11.06 -24.63
N ALA A 301 -8.28 10.39 -25.29
CA ALA A 301 -6.85 10.59 -25.06
C ALA A 301 -5.98 10.19 -26.27
N VAL A 302 -4.70 10.57 -26.25
CA VAL A 302 -3.69 10.01 -27.18
C VAL A 302 -3.45 8.53 -26.82
N PHE A 303 -3.22 8.24 -25.54
CA PHE A 303 -3.07 6.88 -25.02
C PHE A 303 -4.17 6.58 -24.00
N MET A 304 -4.86 5.44 -24.15
CA MET A 304 -5.88 4.98 -23.20
C MET A 304 -5.47 3.63 -22.63
N ILE A 305 -5.27 3.55 -21.32
CA ILE A 305 -4.82 2.33 -20.64
C ILE A 305 -6.03 1.56 -20.12
N ASN A 306 -6.25 0.36 -20.67
CA ASN A 306 -7.31 -0.52 -20.21
C ASN A 306 -6.89 -1.29 -18.96
N GLY A 307 -7.86 -1.81 -18.20
CA GLY A 307 -7.57 -2.77 -17.14
C GLY A 307 -6.75 -3.97 -17.64
N GLY A 308 -5.66 -4.29 -16.95
CA GLY A 308 -4.65 -5.27 -17.37
C GLY A 308 -3.52 -4.70 -18.25
N GLY A 309 -3.66 -3.47 -18.74
CA GLY A 309 -2.64 -2.77 -19.53
C GLY A 309 -1.51 -2.18 -18.67
N ALA A 310 -0.33 -2.06 -19.26
CA ALA A 310 0.81 -1.39 -18.63
C ALA A 310 1.53 -0.52 -19.67
N LEU A 311 1.45 0.81 -19.52
CA LEU A 311 2.10 1.76 -20.42
C LEU A 311 3.38 2.32 -19.79
N THR A 312 4.49 2.21 -20.50
CA THR A 312 5.73 2.94 -20.20
C THR A 312 6.05 3.89 -21.36
N ILE A 313 6.14 5.19 -21.08
CA ILE A 313 6.67 6.19 -22.01
C ILE A 313 8.11 6.50 -21.57
N GLU A 314 9.08 6.18 -22.41
CA GLU A 314 10.50 6.32 -22.06
C GLU A 314 11.28 7.04 -23.16
N ASN A 315 12.09 8.02 -22.78
CA ASN A 315 12.92 8.81 -23.70
C ASN A 315 12.12 9.42 -24.87
N LEU A 316 10.90 9.90 -24.58
CA LEU A 316 10.04 10.56 -25.56
C LEU A 316 10.05 12.08 -25.36
N SER A 317 10.38 12.85 -26.40
CA SER A 317 10.12 14.30 -26.43
C SER A 317 8.79 14.55 -27.13
N ALA A 318 7.69 14.65 -26.38
CA ALA A 318 6.34 14.85 -26.89
C ALA A 318 5.97 16.34 -27.01
N ASP A 319 5.52 16.75 -28.19
CA ASP A 319 4.91 18.06 -28.47
C ASP A 319 3.39 17.92 -28.60
N GLY A 320 2.67 18.51 -27.64
CA GLY A 320 1.22 18.46 -27.52
C GLY A 320 0.46 19.56 -28.27
N ALA A 321 1.14 20.44 -29.02
CA ALA A 321 0.51 21.60 -29.65
C ALA A 321 -0.68 21.24 -30.58
N GLY A 322 -0.64 20.05 -31.21
CA GLY A 322 -1.69 19.53 -32.09
C GLY A 322 -2.77 18.69 -31.39
N VAL A 323 -2.67 18.49 -30.07
CA VAL A 323 -3.56 17.58 -29.33
C VAL A 323 -4.87 18.28 -28.98
N LYS A 324 -5.96 17.76 -29.53
CA LYS A 324 -7.35 18.15 -29.21
C LYS A 324 -8.09 17.10 -28.39
N ALA A 325 -7.41 16.01 -28.04
CA ALA A 325 -7.92 14.98 -27.15
C ALA A 325 -8.07 15.55 -25.74
N ASN A 326 -9.00 15.03 -24.93
CA ASN A 326 -9.21 15.54 -23.56
C ASN A 326 -7.96 15.34 -22.68
N SER A 327 -7.21 14.26 -22.89
CA SER A 327 -5.98 13.99 -22.15
C SER A 327 -4.84 13.48 -23.04
N PHE A 328 -3.59 13.63 -22.60
CA PHE A 328 -2.47 12.91 -23.24
C PHE A 328 -2.58 11.40 -22.96
N VAL A 329 -2.74 11.05 -21.69
CA VAL A 329 -2.97 9.68 -21.23
C VAL A 329 -4.23 9.64 -20.36
N CYS A 330 -5.03 8.60 -20.46
CA CYS A 330 -6.07 8.33 -19.48
C CYS A 330 -6.18 6.83 -19.17
N SER A 331 -6.78 6.48 -18.04
CA SER A 331 -7.33 5.13 -17.86
C SER A 331 -8.56 4.95 -18.75
N ASP A 332 -9.01 3.72 -18.95
CA ASP A 332 -10.32 3.47 -19.55
C ASP A 332 -11.47 4.07 -18.69
N THR A 333 -12.69 3.95 -19.22
CA THR A 333 -13.93 4.49 -18.61
C THR A 333 -14.96 3.41 -18.27
N SER A 334 -14.64 2.13 -18.50
CA SER A 334 -15.60 1.03 -18.32
C SER A 334 -15.61 0.48 -16.89
N GLY A 335 -14.63 0.87 -16.07
CA GLY A 335 -14.49 0.40 -14.69
C GLY A 335 -14.08 -1.08 -14.60
N PRO A 336 -12.97 -1.50 -15.25
CA PRO A 336 -12.51 -2.87 -15.26
C PRO A 336 -12.12 -3.34 -13.85
N ALA A 337 -12.28 -4.64 -13.60
CA ALA A 337 -11.79 -5.25 -12.36
C ALA A 337 -10.26 -5.36 -12.33
N ASN A 338 -9.61 -5.41 -13.49
CA ASN A 338 -8.16 -5.53 -13.58
C ASN A 338 -7.50 -4.16 -13.36
N HIS A 339 -6.46 -4.13 -12.52
CA HIS A 339 -5.64 -2.95 -12.33
C HIS A 339 -4.78 -2.65 -13.57
N PHE A 340 -4.21 -1.46 -13.65
CA PHE A 340 -3.26 -1.07 -14.70
C PHE A 340 -1.97 -0.48 -14.13
N ASN A 341 -0.98 -0.21 -14.98
CA ASN A 341 0.26 0.48 -14.60
C ASN A 341 0.60 1.60 -15.59
N PHE A 342 1.15 2.71 -15.09
CA PHE A 342 1.58 3.84 -15.91
C PHE A 342 2.94 4.38 -15.46
N VAL A 343 3.87 4.48 -16.42
CA VAL A 343 5.23 5.00 -16.20
C VAL A 343 5.59 6.03 -17.25
N VAL A 344 6.19 7.14 -16.83
CA VAL A 344 6.88 8.11 -17.69
C VAL A 344 8.29 8.32 -17.15
N SER A 345 9.29 8.06 -17.99
CA SER A 345 10.70 8.12 -17.60
C SER A 345 11.55 8.83 -18.65
N GLY A 346 12.48 9.70 -18.22
CA GLY A 346 13.47 10.33 -19.11
C GLY A 346 12.84 11.13 -20.27
N SER A 347 11.59 11.54 -20.12
CA SER A 347 10.79 12.09 -21.22
C SER A 347 10.54 13.58 -21.03
N ALA A 348 10.20 14.26 -22.12
CA ALA A 348 9.87 15.67 -22.09
C ALA A 348 8.49 15.92 -22.70
N ILE A 349 7.59 16.51 -21.92
CA ILE A 349 6.18 16.67 -22.25
C ILE A 349 5.85 18.17 -22.30
N ARG A 350 5.56 18.68 -23.50
CA ARG A 350 5.50 20.14 -23.75
C ARG A 350 4.28 20.55 -24.57
N ASN A 351 3.90 21.82 -24.41
CA ASN A 351 2.93 22.54 -25.24
C ASN A 351 1.52 21.93 -25.28
N PHE A 352 1.13 21.15 -24.26
CA PHE A 352 -0.26 20.71 -24.11
C PHE A 352 -1.11 21.86 -23.60
N ASP A 353 -2.27 22.09 -24.21
CA ASP A 353 -3.12 23.24 -23.89
C ASP A 353 -4.60 22.86 -23.81
N LYS A 354 -5.24 23.17 -22.68
CA LYS A 354 -6.67 22.95 -22.46
C LYS A 354 -7.54 23.77 -23.41
N THR A 355 -7.04 24.89 -23.93
CA THR A 355 -7.76 25.70 -24.94
C THR A 355 -7.86 24.98 -26.29
N ASN A 356 -6.92 24.08 -26.60
CA ASN A 356 -6.97 23.20 -27.76
C ASN A 356 -7.83 21.94 -27.52
N GLY A 357 -8.11 21.62 -26.25
CA GLY A 357 -8.93 20.49 -25.82
C GLY A 357 -8.26 19.60 -24.77
N CYS A 358 -6.94 19.72 -24.56
CA CYS A 358 -6.20 18.83 -23.66
C CYS A 358 -6.17 19.33 -22.21
N GLU A 359 -7.14 18.87 -21.43
CA GLU A 359 -7.35 19.22 -20.03
C GLU A 359 -6.34 18.57 -19.08
N ASN A 360 -5.79 17.39 -19.42
CA ASN A 360 -4.90 16.64 -18.54
C ASN A 360 -3.72 15.97 -19.27
N ILE A 361 -2.54 15.90 -18.64
CA ILE A 361 -1.50 14.97 -19.08
C ILE A 361 -1.89 13.53 -18.73
N PHE A 362 -2.39 13.29 -17.52
CA PHE A 362 -2.96 12.02 -17.10
C PHE A 362 -4.29 12.23 -16.37
N ARG A 363 -5.29 11.43 -16.73
CA ARG A 363 -6.56 11.30 -15.99
C ARG A 363 -6.86 9.86 -15.61
N GLY A 364 -7.03 9.60 -14.32
CA GLY A 364 -7.63 8.38 -13.80
C GLY A 364 -9.14 8.57 -13.68
N HIS A 365 -9.90 7.76 -14.41
CA HIS A 365 -11.36 7.78 -14.38
C HIS A 365 -11.92 6.93 -13.23
N LYS A 366 -13.16 7.22 -12.88
CA LYS A 366 -13.94 6.49 -11.87
C LYS A 366 -13.94 4.98 -12.13
N SER A 367 -13.89 4.20 -11.05
CA SER A 367 -13.85 2.74 -11.00
C SER A 367 -12.62 2.10 -11.64
N THR A 368 -11.55 2.86 -11.85
CA THR A 368 -10.25 2.31 -12.30
C THR A 368 -9.21 2.48 -11.20
N VAL A 369 -8.25 1.56 -11.14
CA VAL A 369 -7.15 1.63 -10.17
C VAL A 369 -5.83 1.18 -10.80
N ALA A 370 -4.79 1.99 -10.59
CA ALA A 370 -3.44 1.65 -10.93
C ALA A 370 -2.75 0.94 -9.76
N ASP A 371 -2.01 -0.13 -10.02
CA ASP A 371 -1.04 -0.65 -9.05
C ASP A 371 0.05 0.39 -8.79
N SER A 372 0.51 1.05 -9.85
CA SER A 372 1.46 2.15 -9.74
C SER A 372 1.35 3.20 -10.85
N ILE A 373 1.60 4.45 -10.47
CA ILE A 373 1.88 5.58 -11.36
C ILE A 373 3.27 6.12 -11.03
N VAL A 374 4.17 6.14 -12.02
CA VAL A 374 5.57 6.53 -11.85
C VAL A 374 5.96 7.61 -12.84
N LEU A 375 6.33 8.79 -12.37
CA LEU A 375 6.93 9.88 -13.14
C LEU A 375 8.34 10.12 -12.62
N ARG A 376 9.36 9.79 -13.41
CA ARG A 376 10.76 9.94 -13.02
C ARG A 376 11.64 10.60 -14.08
N ASN A 377 12.52 11.51 -13.66
CA ASN A 377 13.52 12.12 -14.54
C ASN A 377 12.92 12.81 -15.78
N ASN A 378 11.72 13.40 -15.66
CA ASN A 378 11.03 14.03 -16.78
C ASN A 378 11.14 15.55 -16.76
N ILE A 379 10.87 16.16 -17.92
CA ILE A 379 10.69 17.61 -18.07
C ILE A 379 9.25 17.88 -18.50
N PHE A 380 8.51 18.62 -17.69
CA PHE A 380 7.20 19.17 -18.05
C PHE A 380 7.37 20.67 -18.23
N SER A 381 7.17 21.18 -19.45
CA SER A 381 7.39 22.61 -19.71
C SER A 381 6.34 23.23 -20.61
N SER A 382 5.86 24.43 -20.24
CA SER A 382 4.92 25.22 -21.04
C SER A 382 3.61 24.48 -21.36
N ASN A 383 3.05 23.78 -20.37
CA ASN A 383 1.73 23.16 -20.53
C ASN A 383 0.66 23.99 -19.80
N ASN A 384 -0.45 24.24 -20.46
CA ASN A 384 -1.65 24.86 -19.91
C ASN A 384 -2.72 23.77 -19.67
N THR A 385 -2.44 22.84 -18.78
CA THR A 385 -3.20 21.62 -18.54
C THR A 385 -2.98 21.14 -17.10
N ASN A 386 -3.86 20.31 -16.56
CA ASN A 386 -3.55 19.62 -15.31
C ASN A 386 -2.54 18.50 -15.59
N THR A 387 -1.63 18.20 -14.67
CA THR A 387 -0.65 17.12 -14.90
C THR A 387 -1.24 15.76 -14.55
N ILE A 388 -1.44 15.43 -13.27
CA ILE A 388 -1.99 14.13 -12.85
C ILE A 388 -3.29 14.34 -12.08
N MET A 389 -4.41 13.87 -12.64
CA MET A 389 -5.74 13.96 -12.03
C MET A 389 -6.30 12.58 -11.69
N MET A 390 -6.51 12.33 -10.40
CA MET A 390 -7.07 11.09 -9.82
C MET A 390 -8.13 11.44 -8.79
N ALA A 391 -9.18 12.12 -9.26
CA ALA A 391 -10.17 12.76 -8.39
C ALA A 391 -11.62 12.45 -8.75
N ASP A 392 -11.85 11.41 -9.55
CA ASP A 392 -13.18 11.07 -10.08
C ASP A 392 -14.00 10.23 -9.07
N GLU A 393 -13.38 9.68 -8.01
CA GLU A 393 -14.02 8.88 -6.94
C GLU A 393 -14.78 9.71 -5.89
N LYS A 394 -15.71 10.56 -6.32
CA LYS A 394 -16.39 11.53 -5.43
C LYS A 394 -17.60 11.01 -4.65
N ASP A 395 -17.82 9.70 -4.63
CA ASP A 395 -18.93 9.08 -3.89
C ASP A 395 -18.63 8.87 -2.40
N ASP A 396 -17.42 9.22 -1.94
CA ASP A 396 -16.96 9.08 -0.56
C ASP A 396 -17.07 7.65 0.00
N LYS A 397 -16.81 6.65 -0.86
CA LYS A 397 -16.86 5.21 -0.52
C LYS A 397 -15.50 4.61 -0.16
N GLY A 398 -14.44 5.41 -0.08
CA GLY A 398 -13.08 4.93 0.15
C GLY A 398 -12.34 4.45 -1.09
N TYR A 399 -12.93 4.57 -2.29
CA TYR A 399 -12.29 4.26 -3.57
C TYR A 399 -11.27 5.34 -3.98
N TYR A 400 -10.27 4.94 -4.76
CA TYR A 400 -9.18 5.78 -5.25
C TYR A 400 -8.53 5.16 -6.49
N ASN A 401 -7.83 5.97 -7.28
CA ASN A 401 -7.34 5.54 -8.60
C ASN A 401 -5.90 5.00 -8.65
N ALA A 402 -5.13 5.04 -7.57
CA ALA A 402 -3.77 4.48 -7.57
C ALA A 402 -3.30 4.05 -6.17
N GLU A 403 -2.73 2.84 -6.08
CA GLU A 403 -2.13 2.34 -4.84
C GLU A 403 -0.81 3.05 -4.53
N LYS A 404 0.11 3.10 -5.50
CA LYS A 404 1.44 3.71 -5.34
C LYS A 404 1.68 4.80 -6.38
N ILE A 405 2.06 5.98 -5.91
CA ILE A 405 2.33 7.16 -6.74
C ILE A 405 3.75 7.63 -6.47
N PHE A 406 4.59 7.62 -7.50
CA PHE A 406 6.00 8.02 -7.41
C PHE A 406 6.25 9.16 -8.39
N ILE A 407 6.52 10.36 -7.88
CA ILE A 407 6.87 11.53 -8.69
C ILE A 407 8.22 12.03 -8.20
N THR A 408 9.29 11.64 -8.89
CA THR A 408 10.66 11.92 -8.41
C THR A 408 11.58 12.46 -9.48
N HIS A 409 12.50 13.36 -9.11
CA HIS A 409 13.53 13.88 -10.01
C HIS A 409 12.99 14.53 -11.28
N ASN A 410 11.78 15.11 -11.25
CA ASN A 410 11.20 15.80 -12.39
C ASN A 410 11.47 17.31 -12.33
N ASN A 411 11.47 17.94 -13.50
CA ASN A 411 11.49 19.39 -13.65
C ASN A 411 10.14 19.86 -14.22
N PHE A 412 9.33 20.49 -13.38
CA PHE A 412 8.10 21.18 -13.76
C PHE A 412 8.40 22.67 -13.91
N ASN A 413 8.28 23.18 -15.14
CA ASN A 413 8.53 24.58 -15.44
C ASN A 413 7.34 25.19 -16.19
N ASN A 414 6.87 26.37 -15.76
CA ASN A 414 5.82 27.11 -16.46
C ASN A 414 4.56 26.25 -16.75
N GLN A 415 4.08 25.55 -15.72
CA GLN A 415 2.85 24.75 -15.81
C GLN A 415 1.65 25.59 -15.33
N THR A 416 0.56 25.60 -16.10
CA THR A 416 -0.69 26.26 -15.72
C THR A 416 -1.82 25.23 -15.55
N GLY A 417 -2.08 24.84 -14.31
CA GLY A 417 -3.02 23.79 -13.91
C GLY A 417 -2.59 23.12 -12.61
N VAL A 418 -3.42 22.20 -12.11
CA VAL A 418 -3.07 21.40 -10.93
C VAL A 418 -2.00 20.37 -11.33
N LEU A 419 -0.91 20.26 -10.55
CA LEU A 419 0.13 19.27 -10.84
C LEU A 419 -0.27 17.87 -10.36
N LEU A 420 -0.90 17.78 -9.20
CA LEU A 420 -1.35 16.50 -8.66
C LEU A 420 -2.65 16.67 -7.88
N ASN A 421 -3.66 15.90 -8.25
CA ASN A 421 -4.87 15.76 -7.46
C ASN A 421 -5.11 14.28 -7.16
N VAL A 422 -5.02 13.90 -5.89
CA VAL A 422 -5.30 12.54 -5.40
C VAL A 422 -6.48 12.60 -4.47
N TYR A 423 -7.54 11.86 -4.80
CA TYR A 423 -8.74 11.79 -4.00
C TYR A 423 -9.04 10.37 -3.53
N ARG A 424 -9.27 10.26 -2.22
CA ARG A 424 -9.93 9.13 -1.59
C ARG A 424 -10.90 9.69 -0.55
N GLY A 425 -12.19 9.69 -0.83
CA GLY A 425 -13.23 10.23 0.06
C GLY A 425 -13.78 9.19 1.04
N GLY A 426 -14.48 9.65 2.07
CA GLY A 426 -15.15 8.79 3.05
C GLY A 426 -14.26 8.32 4.21
N ASN A 427 -14.85 7.48 5.08
CA ASN A 427 -14.25 7.06 6.36
C ASN A 427 -13.86 5.57 6.38
N ASP A 428 -13.72 4.93 5.22
CA ASP A 428 -13.32 3.52 5.14
C ASP A 428 -11.86 3.34 5.60
N GLU A 429 -11.60 2.45 6.55
CA GLU A 429 -10.24 2.17 7.09
C GLU A 429 -9.68 0.85 6.54
N SER A 430 -10.21 0.34 5.42
CA SER A 430 -9.99 -1.04 4.95
C SER A 430 -8.85 -1.17 3.93
N THR A 431 -8.37 -0.06 3.35
CA THR A 431 -7.36 -0.07 2.28
C THR A 431 -5.96 0.33 2.77
N MET A 432 -4.94 0.23 1.91
CA MET A 432 -3.53 0.56 2.22
C MET A 432 -3.03 1.84 1.54
N GLY A 433 -3.69 2.24 0.46
CA GLY A 433 -3.35 3.42 -0.32
C GLY A 433 -4.43 4.51 -0.29
N PRO A 434 -4.20 5.64 -0.98
CA PRO A 434 -3.00 5.90 -1.79
C PRO A 434 -1.72 6.11 -0.98
N GLN A 435 -0.58 5.70 -1.54
CA GLN A 435 0.77 5.98 -1.03
C GLN A 435 1.51 6.89 -2.01
N LEU A 436 1.94 8.07 -1.55
CA LEU A 436 2.62 9.08 -2.38
C LEU A 436 4.07 9.27 -1.94
N LEU A 437 5.00 9.13 -2.89
CA LEU A 437 6.37 9.63 -2.81
C LEU A 437 6.55 10.77 -3.82
N PHE A 438 6.76 11.99 -3.32
CA PHE A 438 7.02 13.18 -4.13
C PHE A 438 8.36 13.79 -3.72
N SER A 439 9.43 13.51 -4.45
CA SER A 439 10.78 13.91 -3.99
C SER A 439 11.76 14.34 -5.08
N HIS A 440 12.72 15.19 -4.70
CA HIS A 440 13.79 15.65 -5.60
C HIS A 440 13.28 16.34 -6.86
N ASN A 441 12.08 16.93 -6.84
CA ASN A 441 11.53 17.64 -7.97
C ASN A 441 11.93 19.13 -7.92
N LYS A 442 12.11 19.73 -9.10
CA LYS A 442 12.19 21.19 -9.28
C LYS A 442 10.86 21.68 -9.86
N ILE A 443 10.22 22.63 -9.20
CA ILE A 443 8.94 23.20 -9.58
C ILE A 443 9.11 24.71 -9.65
N SER A 444 9.14 25.26 -10.87
CA SER A 444 9.33 26.69 -11.12
C SER A 444 8.19 27.27 -11.93
N ASP A 445 7.70 28.45 -11.52
CA ASP A 445 6.68 29.22 -12.24
C ASP A 445 5.41 28.42 -12.55
N CYS A 446 5.05 27.48 -11.66
CA CYS A 446 3.86 26.65 -11.81
C CYS A 446 2.69 27.27 -11.03
N ARG A 447 1.51 27.36 -11.65
CA ARG A 447 0.34 28.02 -11.05
C ARG A 447 -0.98 27.35 -11.39
N THR A 448 -1.96 27.55 -10.54
CA THR A 448 -3.37 27.28 -10.84
C THR A 448 -4.09 28.58 -11.23
N VAL A 449 -5.23 28.48 -11.92
CA VAL A 449 -5.98 29.66 -12.42
C VAL A 449 -7.21 30.01 -11.59
N ASP A 450 -7.58 29.14 -10.66
CA ASP A 450 -8.82 29.15 -9.87
C ASP A 450 -8.55 29.19 -8.36
N ASN A 451 -7.35 29.62 -7.96
CA ASN A 451 -6.84 29.58 -6.57
C ASN A 451 -6.83 28.15 -5.96
N SER A 452 -6.91 27.11 -6.78
CA SER A 452 -6.74 25.73 -6.35
C SER A 452 -5.34 25.49 -5.79
N SER A 453 -5.17 24.36 -5.10
CA SER A 453 -3.84 23.93 -4.67
C SER A 453 -3.04 23.35 -5.82
N LEU A 454 -1.72 23.56 -5.84
CA LEU A 454 -0.87 22.94 -6.85
C LEU A 454 -0.81 21.41 -6.66
N LEU A 455 -0.76 20.97 -5.41
CA LEU A 455 -0.94 19.58 -4.98
C LEU A 455 -2.15 19.47 -4.05
N LEU A 456 -3.16 18.69 -4.43
CA LEU A 456 -4.37 18.41 -3.65
C LEU A 456 -4.38 16.95 -3.21
N LEU A 457 -4.29 16.71 -1.90
CA LEU A 457 -4.13 15.37 -1.31
C LEU A 457 -5.27 15.10 -0.34
N THR A 458 -6.34 14.46 -0.82
CA THR A 458 -7.51 14.11 0.01
C THR A 458 -7.51 12.62 0.32
N GLY A 459 -7.49 12.25 1.61
CA GLY A 459 -7.57 10.86 2.09
C GLY A 459 -6.42 9.95 1.67
N VAL A 460 -5.28 10.53 1.24
CA VAL A 460 -4.04 9.81 0.96
C VAL A 460 -3.50 9.23 2.27
N GLN A 461 -3.27 7.92 2.35
CA GLN A 461 -2.93 7.27 3.62
C GLN A 461 -1.47 7.44 4.04
N GLN A 462 -0.57 7.60 3.07
CA GLN A 462 0.85 7.82 3.34
C GLN A 462 1.42 8.81 2.34
N THR A 463 2.13 9.84 2.83
CA THR A 463 2.87 10.75 1.96
C THR A 463 4.28 10.96 2.47
N ALA A 464 5.26 10.90 1.58
CA ALA A 464 6.60 11.43 1.79
C ALA A 464 6.87 12.49 0.73
N ILE A 465 6.82 13.76 1.14
CA ILE A 465 7.14 14.90 0.28
C ILE A 465 8.47 15.50 0.76
N PHE A 466 9.55 15.25 0.05
CA PHE A 466 10.86 15.69 0.52
C PHE A 466 11.89 16.09 -0.54
N SER A 467 12.82 16.95 -0.15
CA SER A 467 13.91 17.44 -1.03
C SER A 467 13.41 18.06 -2.33
N ASN A 468 12.25 18.73 -2.31
CA ASN A 468 11.74 19.45 -3.49
C ASN A 468 12.09 20.93 -3.41
N ASN A 469 12.29 21.56 -4.58
CA ASN A 469 12.48 22.99 -4.70
C ASN A 469 11.29 23.61 -5.45
N PHE A 470 10.48 24.38 -4.73
CA PHE A 470 9.40 25.19 -5.27
C PHE A 470 9.86 26.65 -5.34
N SER A 471 9.89 27.22 -6.54
CA SER A 471 10.25 28.62 -6.78
C SER A 471 9.13 29.34 -7.53
N GLN A 472 8.67 30.48 -7.02
CA GLN A 472 7.63 31.32 -7.63
C GLN A 472 6.36 30.53 -8.02
N SER A 473 6.04 29.48 -7.26
CA SER A 473 5.01 28.51 -7.64
C SER A 473 3.76 28.65 -6.77
N ASN A 474 2.62 28.84 -7.43
CA ASN A 474 1.31 29.08 -6.85
C ASN A 474 1.31 30.19 -5.77
N ALA A 475 2.09 31.25 -6.01
CA ALA A 475 2.21 32.40 -5.12
C ALA A 475 0.83 33.00 -4.78
N GLY A 476 0.64 33.37 -3.51
CA GLY A 476 -0.64 33.89 -3.01
C GLY A 476 -1.75 32.84 -2.79
N SER A 477 -1.53 31.58 -3.19
CA SER A 477 -2.48 30.47 -3.03
C SER A 477 -1.88 29.31 -2.22
N ALA A 478 -2.63 28.23 -2.04
CA ALA A 478 -2.13 27.03 -1.38
C ALA A 478 -1.19 26.25 -2.33
N LEU A 479 0.05 25.99 -1.95
CA LEU A 479 0.96 25.14 -2.71
C LEU A 479 0.57 23.67 -2.56
N ILE A 480 0.40 23.22 -1.33
CA ILE A 480 0.03 21.84 -0.98
C ILE A 480 -1.15 21.90 -0.03
N THR A 481 -2.20 21.13 -0.31
CA THR A 481 -3.31 20.93 0.63
C THR A 481 -3.42 19.47 1.01
N TYR A 482 -3.25 19.20 2.31
CA TYR A 482 -3.57 17.93 2.95
C TYR A 482 -4.98 18.00 3.52
N LYS A 483 -5.87 17.14 3.02
CA LYS A 483 -7.19 16.88 3.59
C LYS A 483 -7.22 15.44 4.11
N ASP A 484 -6.70 15.26 5.32
CA ASP A 484 -6.70 13.99 6.02
C ASP A 484 -8.09 13.71 6.61
N ILE A 485 -8.63 12.53 6.33
CA ILE A 485 -9.89 12.03 6.86
C ILE A 485 -9.76 10.62 7.44
N VAL A 486 -8.52 10.11 7.55
CA VAL A 486 -8.20 8.69 7.82
C VAL A 486 -7.06 8.50 8.82
N ARG A 487 -6.56 9.58 9.43
CA ARG A 487 -5.37 9.59 10.31
C ARG A 487 -4.16 8.99 9.59
N ALA A 488 -3.87 9.55 8.42
CA ALA A 488 -2.77 9.15 7.58
C ALA A 488 -1.41 9.50 8.22
N ARG A 489 -0.34 8.99 7.59
CA ARG A 489 1.04 9.32 7.95
C ARG A 489 1.65 10.21 6.89
N HIS A 490 1.79 11.49 7.21
CA HIS A 490 2.35 12.48 6.31
C HIS A 490 3.71 12.98 6.80
N LEU A 491 4.72 12.92 5.93
CA LEU A 491 6.03 13.52 6.12
C LEU A 491 6.26 14.60 5.07
N LEU A 492 6.57 15.81 5.53
CA LEU A 492 7.02 16.94 4.72
C LEU A 492 8.41 17.36 5.21
N GLU A 493 9.46 17.05 4.46
CA GLU A 493 10.84 17.18 4.94
C GLU A 493 11.80 17.80 3.91
N LYS A 494 12.70 18.70 4.32
CA LYS A 494 13.78 19.23 3.45
C LYS A 494 13.31 19.88 2.15
N ASN A 495 12.12 20.48 2.13
CA ASN A 495 11.64 21.21 0.95
C ASN A 495 12.00 22.70 1.04
N THR A 496 12.32 23.32 -0.08
CA THR A 496 12.47 24.77 -0.23
C THR A 496 11.24 25.35 -0.94
N MET A 497 10.66 26.40 -0.38
CA MET A 497 9.51 27.12 -0.92
C MET A 497 9.85 28.61 -1.00
N ASP A 498 10.44 29.04 -2.11
CA ASP A 498 10.85 30.42 -2.37
C ASP A 498 9.79 31.14 -3.20
N GLY A 499 9.25 32.25 -2.69
CA GLY A 499 8.19 33.03 -3.35
C GLY A 499 6.96 32.20 -3.76
N SER A 500 6.73 31.08 -3.07
CA SER A 500 5.74 30.07 -3.44
C SER A 500 4.54 30.08 -2.49
N GLY A 501 3.47 29.38 -2.87
CA GLY A 501 2.27 29.25 -2.06
C GLY A 501 2.51 28.54 -0.72
N ARG A 502 1.47 28.53 0.12
CA ARG A 502 1.55 27.96 1.48
C ARG A 502 1.11 26.50 1.56
N VAL A 503 1.56 25.78 2.58
CA VAL A 503 0.99 24.47 2.94
C VAL A 503 -0.28 24.67 3.77
N VAL A 504 -1.36 24.00 3.38
CA VAL A 504 -2.64 23.94 4.11
C VAL A 504 -2.87 22.50 4.56
N GLU A 505 -3.26 22.31 5.81
CA GLU A 505 -3.48 20.98 6.39
C GLU A 505 -4.54 21.02 7.49
N ASN A 506 -5.17 19.88 7.76
CA ASN A 506 -6.12 19.70 8.87
C ASN A 506 -5.62 18.71 9.96
N GLY A 507 -4.40 18.19 9.84
CA GLY A 507 -3.76 17.34 10.86
C GLY A 507 -2.68 16.39 10.31
N PHE A 508 -1.93 15.74 11.20
CA PHE A 508 -1.05 14.58 10.96
C PHE A 508 0.13 14.75 9.98
N VAL A 509 0.55 15.98 9.68
CA VAL A 509 1.76 16.27 8.90
C VAL A 509 2.95 16.51 9.82
N VAL A 510 3.93 15.60 9.78
CA VAL A 510 5.23 15.78 10.42
C VAL A 510 6.11 16.63 9.51
N LYS A 511 6.51 17.81 9.99
CA LYS A 511 7.36 18.77 9.26
C LYS A 511 8.77 18.81 9.82
N ARG A 512 9.78 18.70 8.96
CA ARG A 512 11.21 18.74 9.35
C ARG A 512 12.06 19.48 8.32
N GLU A 513 12.93 20.38 8.78
CA GLU A 513 13.96 20.99 7.93
C GLU A 513 13.45 21.63 6.61
N ASN A 514 12.21 22.12 6.58
CA ASN A 514 11.68 22.85 5.41
C ASN A 514 12.08 24.33 5.50
N VAL A 515 12.45 24.90 4.37
CA VAL A 515 12.80 26.32 4.22
C VAL A 515 11.70 27.03 3.45
N VAL A 516 11.17 28.11 4.00
CA VAL A 516 10.14 28.95 3.37
C VAL A 516 10.68 30.37 3.34
N ASP A 517 11.13 30.80 2.16
CA ASP A 517 11.75 32.12 1.95
C ASP A 517 10.74 33.04 1.24
N GLY A 518 10.57 34.27 1.76
CA GLY A 518 9.65 35.26 1.18
C GLY A 518 8.60 35.84 2.13
N LYS A 519 8.99 36.24 3.34
CA LYS A 519 8.38 37.42 3.97
C LYS A 519 9.28 38.62 3.79
#